data_AF-A0A2N8M9W2-F1
#
_entry.id   AF-A0A2N8M9W2-F1
#
_cell.length_a   1.000
_cell.length_b   1.000
_cell.length_c   1.000
_cell.angle_alpha   90.00
_cell.angle_beta   90.00
_cell.angle_gamma   90.00
#
_symmetry.space_group_name_H-M   'P 1'
#
loop_
_entity.id
_entity.type
_entity.pdbx_description
1 polymer ?
#
loop_
_entity_poly.entity_id
_entity_poly.type
_entity_poly.pdbx_seq_one_letter_code
_entity_poly.pdbx_strand_id
1 'polypeptide(L)'
;MKKILAIALMLAASPAMATCVVSDPNPPLNVRATPNGALEPFKLPNGSQIEIIDTKLSHGRIWIYVADASPLGWVLKNLVHCDDHREW
;
A
#
# COMPACT_ATOMS: atom_id res chain seq x y z
N MET A 1 15.37 -17.85 -49.12
CA MET A 1 15.91 -17.90 -47.74
C MET A 1 14.94 -17.19 -46.81
N LYS A 2 14.19 -17.91 -45.96
CA LYS A 2 13.17 -17.33 -45.08
C LYS A 2 13.79 -17.16 -43.69
N LYS A 3 14.04 -15.93 -43.25
CA LYS A 3 14.54 -15.65 -41.90
C LYS A 3 13.35 -15.67 -40.94
N ILE A 4 13.31 -16.65 -40.04
CA ILE A 4 12.31 -16.72 -38.97
C ILE A 4 12.84 -15.89 -37.81
N LEU A 5 12.13 -14.81 -37.47
CA LEU A 5 12.44 -13.98 -36.31
C LEU A 5 11.61 -14.52 -35.15
N ALA A 6 12.26 -15.08 -34.12
CA ALA A 6 11.59 -15.50 -32.90
C ALA A 6 11.38 -14.27 -32.00
N ILE A 7 10.12 -13.94 -31.70
CA ILE A 7 9.75 -12.92 -30.72
C ILE A 7 9.60 -13.62 -29.37
N ALA A 8 10.46 -13.28 -28.41
CA ALA A 8 10.34 -13.73 -27.03
C ALA A 8 9.29 -12.87 -26.32
N LEU A 9 8.21 -13.49 -25.86
CA LEU A 9 7.17 -12.86 -25.05
C LEU A 9 7.66 -12.82 -23.59
N MET A 10 8.07 -11.64 -23.10
CA MET A 10 8.39 -11.46 -21.69
C MET A 10 7.08 -11.30 -20.90
N LEU A 11 6.74 -12.30 -20.08
CA LEU A 11 5.70 -12.16 -19.06
C LEU A 11 6.23 -11.24 -17.96
N ALA A 12 5.76 -10.00 -17.93
CA ALA A 12 5.97 -9.12 -16.80
C ALA A 12 5.04 -9.58 -15.65
N ALA A 13 5.63 -10.10 -14.58
CA ALA A 13 4.89 -10.30 -13.33
C ALA A 13 4.68 -8.93 -12.69
N SER A 14 3.42 -8.49 -12.58
CA SER A 14 3.10 -7.31 -11.78
C SER A 14 3.27 -7.66 -10.30
N PRO A 15 3.92 -6.80 -9.49
CA PRO A 15 3.96 -7.03 -8.06
C PRO A 15 2.53 -7.03 -7.52
N ALA A 16 2.16 -8.09 -6.80
CA ALA A 16 0.89 -8.14 -6.09
C ALA A 16 0.89 -7.04 -5.02
N MET A 17 -0.07 -6.12 -5.11
CA MET A 17 -0.26 -5.10 -4.07
C MET A 17 -0.78 -5.81 -2.82
N ALA A 18 -0.18 -5.52 -1.66
CA ALA A 18 -0.61 -6.14 -0.42
C ALA A 18 -1.95 -5.53 0.01
N THR A 19 -2.97 -6.37 0.14
CA THR A 19 -4.27 -5.99 0.72
C THR A 19 -4.17 -6.00 2.23
N CYS A 20 -4.66 -4.95 2.86
CA CYS A 20 -4.63 -4.77 4.29
C CYS A 20 -6.00 -4.32 4.83
N VAL A 21 -6.20 -4.54 6.12
CA VAL A 21 -7.36 -4.09 6.88
C VAL A 21 -6.91 -3.14 7.97
N VAL A 22 -7.60 -2.01 8.12
CA VAL A 22 -7.33 -1.04 9.19
C VAL A 22 -7.69 -1.64 10.55
N SER A 23 -6.74 -1.57 11.48
CA SER A 23 -6.82 -2.20 12.80
C SER A 23 -6.15 -1.33 13.87
N ASP A 24 -6.55 -0.07 13.96
CA ASP A 24 -6.01 0.89 14.94
C ASP A 24 -6.56 0.55 16.35
N PRO A 25 -5.69 0.38 17.37
CA PRO A 25 -6.14 0.22 18.75
C PRO A 25 -6.85 1.47 19.32
N ASN A 26 -6.69 2.64 18.72
CA ASN A 26 -7.34 3.90 19.09
C ASN A 26 -8.07 4.52 17.89
N PRO A 27 -9.13 3.86 17.37
CA PRO A 27 -9.79 4.26 16.13
C PRO A 27 -10.52 5.62 16.25
N PRO A 28 -10.79 6.31 15.12
CA PRO A 28 -10.44 5.94 13.74
C PRO A 28 -9.01 6.33 13.35
N LEU A 29 -8.44 5.59 12.39
CA LEU A 29 -7.08 5.77 11.90
C LEU A 29 -6.93 7.11 11.17
N ASN A 30 -5.94 7.90 11.61
CA ASN A 30 -5.57 9.15 10.97
C ASN A 30 -4.78 8.93 9.68
N VAL A 31 -5.17 9.62 8.62
CA VAL A 31 -4.47 9.67 7.33
C VAL A 31 -3.71 11.00 7.21
N ARG A 32 -2.53 10.99 6.56
CA ARG A 32 -1.69 12.19 6.40
C ARG A 32 -1.26 12.42 4.95
N ALA A 33 -1.09 13.69 4.58
CA ALA A 33 -0.61 14.08 3.25
C ALA A 33 0.83 13.61 2.96
N THR A 34 1.66 13.56 4.01
CA THR A 34 3.03 13.02 3.99
C THR A 34 3.34 12.31 5.32
N PRO A 35 4.40 11.49 5.41
CA PRO A 35 4.85 10.95 6.69
C PRO A 35 5.08 12.06 7.72
N ASN A 36 4.41 11.97 8.87
CA ASN A 36 4.38 13.00 9.92
C ASN A 36 3.83 14.39 9.49
N GLY A 37 3.30 14.53 8.28
CA GLY A 37 2.75 15.78 7.76
C GLY A 37 1.36 16.13 8.27
N ALA A 38 0.70 17.07 7.61
CA ALA A 38 -0.67 17.46 7.92
C ALA A 38 -1.63 16.26 7.85
N LEU A 39 -2.66 16.28 8.71
CA LEU A 39 -3.76 15.33 8.64
C LEU A 39 -4.63 15.62 7.42
N GLU A 40 -5.07 14.57 6.75
CA GLU A 40 -6.18 14.66 5.80
C GLU A 40 -7.49 15.00 6.55
N PRO A 41 -8.49 15.61 5.88
CA PRO A 41 -9.75 15.98 6.52
C PRO A 41 -10.64 14.80 6.90
N PHE A 42 -10.27 13.58 6.48
CA PHE A 42 -11.00 12.34 6.73
C PHE A 42 -10.14 11.33 7.52
N LYS A 43 -10.79 10.26 7.97
CA LYS A 43 -10.17 9.17 8.74
C LYS A 43 -10.71 7.83 8.28
N LEU A 44 -9.95 6.76 8.53
CA LEU A 44 -10.36 5.41 8.17
C LEU A 44 -10.92 4.67 9.40
N PRO A 45 -12.14 4.11 9.33
CA PRO A 45 -12.63 3.22 10.36
C PRO A 45 -11.87 1.89 10.37
N ASN A 46 -11.87 1.20 11.52
CA ASN A 46 -11.39 -0.19 11.56
C ASN A 46 -12.26 -1.07 10.66
N GLY A 47 -11.64 -2.06 10.03
CA GLY A 47 -12.28 -2.92 9.03
C GLY A 47 -12.23 -2.38 7.61
N SER A 48 -11.79 -1.13 7.38
CA SER A 48 -11.55 -0.64 6.01
C SER A 48 -10.49 -1.48 5.31
N GLN A 49 -10.84 -1.98 4.13
CA GLN A 49 -9.92 -2.64 3.20
C GLN A 49 -9.16 -1.57 2.42
N ILE A 50 -7.85 -1.73 2.35
CA ILE A 50 -6.93 -0.81 1.67
C ILE A 50 -5.81 -1.60 0.98
N GLU A 51 -5.19 -0.98 0.00
CA GLU A 51 -4.02 -1.51 -0.69
C GLU A 51 -2.80 -0.66 -0.38
N ILE A 52 -1.63 -1.28 -0.20
CA ILE A 52 -0.36 -0.56 -0.07
C ILE A 52 0.18 -0.27 -1.47
N ILE A 53 0.33 1.01 -1.80
CA ILE A 53 0.86 1.47 -3.09
C ILE A 53 2.23 2.16 -2.98
N ASP A 54 2.66 2.55 -1.77
CA ASP A 54 4.04 2.99 -1.50
C ASP A 54 4.44 2.70 -0.03
N THR A 55 5.73 2.66 0.27
CA THR A 55 6.28 2.48 1.62
C THR A 55 7.48 3.38 1.85
N LYS A 56 7.53 4.03 3.01
CA LYS A 56 8.61 4.94 3.38
C LYS A 56 8.99 4.84 4.85
N LEU A 57 10.30 4.73 5.13
CA LEU A 57 10.84 4.90 6.47
C LEU A 57 11.00 6.39 6.77
N SER A 58 10.36 6.89 7.83
CA SER A 58 10.45 8.29 8.24
C SER A 58 10.34 8.42 9.75
N HIS A 59 11.31 9.10 10.37
CA HIS A 59 11.43 9.25 11.82
C HIS A 59 11.36 7.90 12.57
N GLY A 60 12.04 6.87 12.04
CA GLY A 60 12.10 5.55 12.66
C GLY A 60 10.80 4.74 12.58
N ARG A 61 9.82 5.18 11.77
CA ARG A 61 8.53 4.52 11.60
C ARG A 61 8.30 4.18 10.13
N ILE A 62 7.71 3.03 9.88
CA ILE A 62 7.29 2.62 8.54
C ILE A 62 5.93 3.25 8.26
N TRP A 63 5.89 4.06 7.22
CA TRP A 63 4.69 4.64 6.66
C TRP A 63 4.35 3.92 5.36
N ILE A 64 3.05 3.75 5.13
CA ILE A 64 2.53 3.19 3.88
C ILE A 64 1.59 4.22 3.26
N TYR A 65 1.74 4.44 1.96
CA TYR A 65 0.75 5.19 1.20
C TYR A 65 -0.30 4.20 0.73
N VAL A 66 -1.56 4.50 1.04
CA VAL A 66 -2.66 3.56 0.88
C VAL A 66 -3.70 4.08 -0.10
N ALA A 67 -4.35 3.16 -0.78
CA ALA A 67 -5.45 3.42 -1.70
C ALA A 67 -6.63 2.49 -1.43
N ASP A 68 -7.81 2.90 -1.86
CA ASP A 68 -8.97 2.04 -2.12
C ASP A 68 -9.28 2.05 -3.63
N ALA A 69 -10.46 2.51 -4.04
CA ALA A 69 -10.72 2.92 -5.42
C ALA A 69 -9.88 4.14 -5.86
N SER A 70 -9.33 4.90 -4.91
CA SER A 70 -8.49 6.09 -5.14
C SER A 70 -7.37 6.21 -4.10
N PRO A 71 -6.27 6.93 -4.41
CA PRO A 71 -5.24 7.23 -3.41
C PRO A 71 -5.80 8.05 -2.23
N LEU A 72 -5.49 7.62 -1.01
CA LEU A 72 -6.04 8.22 0.21
C LEU A 72 -4.98 9.04 0.97
N GLY A 73 -3.80 8.47 1.22
CA GLY A 73 -2.78 9.14 2.02
C GLY A 73 -1.82 8.20 2.73
N TRP A 74 -0.97 8.78 3.58
CA TRP A 74 0.00 8.05 4.40
C TRP A 74 -0.60 7.65 5.74
N VAL A 75 -0.46 6.37 6.10
CA VAL A 75 -0.77 5.83 7.42
C VAL A 75 0.43 5.04 7.95
N LEU A 76 0.38 4.69 9.23
CA LEU A 76 1.44 3.92 9.87
C LEU A 76 1.22 2.42 9.65
N LYS A 77 2.28 1.72 9.21
CA LYS A 77 2.18 0.29 8.88
C LYS A 77 1.71 -0.59 10.03
N ASN A 78 2.02 -0.20 11.28
CA ASN A 78 1.66 -0.96 12.48
C ASN A 78 0.21 -0.77 12.93
N LEU A 79 -0.57 0.07 12.24
CA LEU A 79 -1.99 0.30 12.50
C LEU A 79 -2.90 -0.41 11.48
N VAL A 80 -2.31 -1.28 10.66
CA VAL A 80 -3.03 -2.09 9.66
C VAL A 80 -2.51 -3.53 9.70
N HIS A 81 -3.40 -4.50 9.47
CA HIS A 81 -3.06 -5.90 9.29
C HIS A 81 -3.06 -6.23 7.80
N CYS A 82 -2.03 -6.88 7.29
CA CYS A 82 -1.96 -7.23 5.86
C CYS A 82 -1.80 -8.74 5.75
N ASP A 83 -2.55 -9.34 4.83
CA ASP A 83 -2.38 -10.74 4.47
C ASP A 83 -1.11 -10.82 3.64
N ASP A 84 -0.02 -11.26 4.26
CA ASP A 84 1.26 -11.36 3.58
C ASP A 84 1.28 -12.63 2.73
N HIS A 85 1.11 -12.48 1.41
CA HIS A 85 1.43 -13.52 0.45
C HIS A 85 2.88 -13.43 -0.06
N ARG A 86 3.75 -12.62 0.56
CA ARG A 86 5.17 -12.57 0.19
C ARG A 86 5.98 -13.52 1.05
N GLU A 87 6.44 -14.58 0.42
CA GLU A 87 7.65 -15.29 0.85
C GLU A 87 8.81 -14.28 0.74
N TRP A 88 9.35 -13.85 1.90
CA TRP A 88 10.58 -13.05 1.97
C TRP A 88 11.80 -13.97 1.95
#